data_AF-A0A2G6BC15-F1
#
_entry.id   AF-A0A2G6BC15-F1
#
_cell.length_a   1.000
_cell.length_b   1.000
_cell.length_c   1.000
_cell.angle_alpha   90.00
_cell.angle_beta   90.00
_cell.angle_gamma   90.00
#
_symmetry.space_group_name_H-M   'P 1'
#
loop_
_entity.id
_entity.type
_entity.pdbx_description
1 polymer ?
#
loop_
_entity_poly.entity_id
_entity_poly.type
_entity_poly.pdbx_seq_one_letter_code
_entity_poly.pdbx_strand_id
1 'polypeptide(L)' 'MTKVKINPIILLAITFTSITWALYAYRSYSNQEIAYGIIFTSLSVIFISLVIWGFVRNKKIDSTG' A
#
# COMPACT_ATOMS: atom_id res chain seq x y z
N MET A 1 -19.20 16.97 3.25
CA MET A 1 -18.74 15.68 3.80
C MET A 1 -17.76 15.97 4.94
N THR A 2 -18.02 15.43 6.13
CA THR A 2 -17.13 15.56 7.29
C THR A 2 -15.71 15.12 6.92
N LYS A 3 -14.70 15.97 7.19
CA LYS A 3 -13.30 15.69 6.88
C LYS A 3 -12.76 14.63 7.86
N VAL A 4 -13.10 13.37 7.65
CA VAL A 4 -12.59 12.26 8.46
C VAL A 4 -11.15 11.95 8.01
N LYS A 5 -10.19 12.15 8.93
CA LYS A 5 -8.79 11.75 8.74
C LYS A 5 -8.73 10.22 8.61
N ILE A 6 -7.93 9.73 7.67
CA ILE A 6 -7.64 8.29 7.58
C ILE A 6 -6.83 7.94 8.83
N ASN A 7 -7.26 6.93 9.59
CA ASN A 7 -6.54 6.53 10.79
C ASN A 7 -5.10 6.11 10.40
N PRO A 8 -4.05 6.71 10.98
CA PRO A 8 -2.66 6.39 10.64
C PRO A 8 -2.31 4.91 10.84
N ILE A 9 -3.01 4.19 11.72
CA ILE A 9 -2.87 2.73 11.87
C ILE A 9 -3.23 1.97 10.59
N ILE A 10 -4.23 2.44 9.84
CA ILE A 10 -4.64 1.81 8.56
C ILE A 10 -3.54 2.00 7.52
N LEU A 11 -2.95 3.19 7.45
CA LEU A 11 -1.81 3.48 6.57
C LEU A 11 -0.60 2.58 6.89
N LEU A 12 -0.35 2.37 8.19
CA LEU A 12 0.72 1.49 8.67
C LEU A 12 0.44 0.03 8.32
N ALA A 13 -0.80 -0.44 8.49
CA ALA A 13 -1.22 -1.78 8.09
C ALA A 13 -1.04 -2.01 6.58
N ILE A 14 -1.46 -1.06 5.73
CA ILE A 14 -1.28 -1.14 4.27
C ILE A 14 0.20 -1.20 3.90
N THR A 15 1.05 -0.50 4.64
CA THR A 15 2.51 -0.54 4.43
C THR A 15 3.07 -1.93 4.68
N PHE A 16 2.69 -2.58 5.80
CA PHE A 16 3.08 -3.96 6.08
C PHE A 16 2.51 -4.93 5.04
N THR A 17 1.27 -4.74 4.60
CA THR A 17 0.66 -5.55 3.54
C THR A 17 1.47 -5.44 2.24
N SER A 18 1.90 -4.24 1.84
CA SER A 18 2.74 -4.05 0.66
C SER A 18 4.08 -4.80 0.75
N ILE A 19 4.74 -4.75 1.92
CA ILE A 19 6.00 -5.47 2.15
C ILE A 19 5.81 -6.99 2.04
N THR A 20 4.72 -7.51 2.62
CA THR A 20 4.38 -8.94 2.51
C THR A 20 4.17 -9.35 1.05
N TRP A 21 3.42 -8.56 0.25
CA TRP A 21 3.25 -8.86 -1.16
C TRP A 21 4.55 -8.79 -1.96
N ALA A 22 5.45 -7.85 -1.65
CA ALA A 22 6.76 -7.78 -2.28
C ALA A 22 7.62 -9.03 -1.97
N LEU A 23 7.59 -9.51 -0.72
CA LEU A 23 8.26 -10.77 -0.33
C LEU A 23 7.67 -11.98 -1.05
N TYR A 24 6.34 -12.05 -1.18
CA TYR A 24 5.67 -13.11 -1.93
C TYR A 24 6.00 -13.05 -3.42
N ALA A 25 6.08 -11.87 -4.02
CA ALA A 25 6.48 -11.70 -5.41
C ALA A 25 7.89 -12.26 -5.65
N TYR A 26 8.84 -11.95 -4.78
CA TYR A 26 10.21 -12.46 -4.86
C TYR A 26 10.27 -13.99 -4.73
N ARG A 27 9.52 -14.54 -3.77
CA ARG A 27 9.47 -15.98 -3.54
C ARG A 27 8.82 -16.72 -4.72
N SER A 28 7.78 -16.13 -5.29
CA SER A 28 7.06 -16.68 -6.44
C SER A 28 7.91 -16.62 -7.73
N TYR A 29 8.70 -15.55 -7.92
CA TYR A 29 9.70 -15.48 -8.98
C TYR A 29 10.75 -16.60 -8.86
N SER A 30 11.25 -16.85 -7.63
CA SER A 30 12.19 -17.95 -7.36
C SER A 30 11.58 -19.34 -7.61
N ASN A 31 10.26 -19.49 -7.47
CA ASN A 31 9.54 -20.74 -7.70
C ASN A 31 9.11 -20.94 -9.18
N GLN A 32 9.59 -20.11 -10.12
CA GLN A 32 9.17 -20.08 -11.53
C GLN A 32 7.67 -19.80 -11.75
N GLU A 33 6.99 -19.29 -10.72
CA GLU A 33 5.58 -18.92 -10.74
C GLU A 33 5.40 -17.46 -11.22
N ILE A 34 5.80 -17.20 -12.46
CA ILE A 34 5.92 -15.85 -13.02
C ILE A 34 4.59 -15.07 -12.96
N ALA A 35 3.46 -15.74 -13.20
CA ALA A 35 2.13 -15.12 -13.16
C ALA A 35 1.79 -14.53 -11.78
N TYR A 36 2.09 -15.26 -10.71
CA TYR A 36 1.87 -14.81 -9.34
C TYR A 36 2.84 -13.68 -8.96
N GLY A 37 4.09 -13.75 -9.42
CA GLY A 37 5.05 -12.64 -9.29
C GLY A 37 4.54 -11.32 -9.88
N ILE A 38 3.94 -11.36 -11.07
CA ILE A 38 3.33 -10.17 -11.72
C ILE A 38 2.15 -9.64 -10.91
N ILE A 39 1.25 -10.53 -10.46
CA ILE A 39 0.08 -10.14 -9.65
C ILE A 39 0.54 -9.46 -8.36
N PHE A 40 1.45 -10.07 -7.60
CA PHE A 40 1.93 -9.51 -6.34
C PHE A 40 2.69 -8.19 -6.51
N THR A 41 3.47 -8.06 -7.58
CA THR A 41 4.14 -6.79 -7.92
C THR A 41 3.11 -5.70 -8.21
N SER A 42 2.07 -6.00 -9.00
CA SER A 42 1.00 -5.05 -9.30
C SER A 42 0.24 -4.62 -8.04
N LEU A 43 -0.07 -5.55 -7.14
CA LEU A 43 -0.71 -5.26 -5.85
C LEU A 43 0.17 -4.36 -4.98
N SER A 44 1.47 -4.63 -4.92
CA SER A 44 2.41 -3.81 -4.14
C SER A 44 2.43 -2.35 -4.62
N VAL A 45 2.48 -2.11 -5.94
CA VAL A 45 2.43 -0.76 -6.52
C VAL A 45 1.12 -0.04 -6.15
N ILE A 46 -0.01 -0.76 -6.20
CA ILE A 46 -1.33 -0.21 -5.82
C ILE A 46 -1.34 0.19 -4.34
N PHE A 47 -0.85 -0.68 -3.45
CA PHE A 47 -0.82 -0.39 -2.02
C PHE A 47 0.11 0.78 -1.68
N ILE A 48 1.28 0.88 -2.32
CA ILE A 48 2.19 2.03 -2.16
C ILE A 48 1.49 3.32 -2.58
N SER A 49 0.80 3.30 -3.72
CA SER A 49 0.06 4.46 -4.23
C SER A 49 -1.05 4.91 -3.26
N LEU A 50 -1.76 3.94 -2.67
CA LEU A 50 -2.76 4.18 -1.62
C LEU A 50 -2.14 4.79 -0.35
N VAL A 51 -0.96 4.32 0.07
CA VAL A 51 -0.25 4.87 1.23
C VAL A 51 0.12 6.33 0.99
N ILE A 52 0.73 6.63 -0.16
CA ILE A 52 1.10 8.00 -0.53
C ILE A 52 -0.13 8.90 -0.56
N TRP A 53 -1.20 8.45 -1.23
CA TRP A 53 -2.45 9.20 -1.32
C TRP A 53 -3.09 9.44 0.06
N GLY A 54 -3.11 8.41 0.91
CA GLY A 54 -3.64 8.52 2.26
C GLY A 54 -2.85 9.51 3.12
N PHE A 55 -1.52 9.51 2.99
CA PHE A 55 -0.65 10.45 3.70
C PHE A 55 -0.86 11.90 3.20
N VAL A 56 -0.91 12.11 1.88
CA VAL A 56 -1.19 13.42 1.28
C VAL A 56 -2.56 13.93 1.69
N ARG A 57 -3.58 13.07 1.70
CA ARG A 57 -4.95 13.42 2.13
C ARG A 57 -4.99 13.79 3.60
N ASN A 58 -4.32 13.04 4.47
CA ASN A 58 -4.23 13.36 5.90
C ASN A 58 -3.53 14.71 6.13
N LYS A 59 -2.40 14.95 5.45
CA LYS A 59 -1.67 16.21 5.54
C LYS A 59 -2.50 17.40 5.04
N LYS A 60 -3.29 17.23 3.97
CA LYS A 60 -4.18 18.27 3.45
C LYS A 60 -5.33 18.60 4.42
N ILE A 61 -5.86 17.60 5.13
CA ILE A 61 -6.89 17.82 6.16
C ILE A 61 -6.28 18.55 7.37
N ASP A 62 -5.06 18.20 7.77
CA ASP A 62 -4.34 18.82 8.88
C ASP A 62 -3.95 20.28 8.59
N SER A 63 -3.54 20.58 7.35
CA SER A 63 -3.20 21.94 6.91
C SER A 63 -4.41 22.87 6.75
N THR A 64 -5.63 22.36 6.83
CA THR A 64 -6.88 23.16 6.71
C THR A 64 -7.71 23.09 8.01
N GLY A 65 -7.09 22.71 9.13
CA GLY A 65 -7.69 22.64 10.45
C GLY A 65 -7.21 23.77 11.34
#